data_AF-W4HBG0-F1
#
_entry.id   AF-W4HBG0-F1
#
_cell.length_a   1.000
_cell.length_b   1.000
_cell.length_c   1.000
_cell.angle_alpha   90.00
_cell.angle_beta   90.00
_cell.angle_gamma   90.00
#
_symmetry.space_group_name_H-M   'P 1'
#
loop_
_entity.id
_entity.type
_entity.pdbx_description
1 polymer ?
#
loop_
_entity_poly.entity_id
_entity_poly.type
_entity_poly.pdbx_seq_one_letter_code
_entity_poly.pdbx_strand_id
1 'polypeptide(L)'
;MNSTLRSIAASFGVTECTSDTLVPLSEPITILSTAIPLPVSPRAPPVERTATAQVDKEVAEEADDEGTTNNVQKLRQEIADTRRRNRLLQVQVKSMEASQKKSHASVLRRISCSELKLRAVHSGLARQFDHVMTQCQVVTARQEAIPPPNELRKPRPPRRHLSLRANSATSIKSEAPGFSKPAKPPAPKKPKRLVNPSYHENNGNHEPRRPLWDVHNSSPMAAISNNGCDVITMRRGWTVAMAKHASQCFSVRVTHPSSKSNVTVAIGLTRNRLLGQQAPSPARTSSPPLDFAFHMSGWFLDFHSGRVSSLDGDDNSPYCTGFTSKAVVTVQIKHGALSYFKNGRHLGIAKSGLPNIPLYPVMVSYNRGVRVEFVDAWYEVAL
;
A
#
# COMPACT_ATOMS: atom_id res chain seq x y z
N MET A 1 7.26 4.82 32.85
CA MET A 1 7.99 4.73 31.57
C MET A 1 7.51 5.81 30.58
N ASN A 2 7.45 7.09 30.98
CA ASN A 2 6.72 8.14 30.24
C ASN A 2 7.51 9.47 30.08
N SER A 3 8.83 9.46 30.09
CA SER A 3 9.64 10.69 29.89
C SER A 3 10.41 10.72 28.56
N THR A 4 10.73 9.57 27.97
CA THR A 4 11.60 9.51 26.78
C THR A 4 10.87 9.85 25.46
N LEU A 5 9.56 9.58 25.36
CA LEU A 5 8.78 9.87 24.15
C LEU A 5 8.34 11.33 24.02
N ARG A 6 8.30 12.11 25.12
CA ARG A 6 8.04 13.56 25.05
C ARG A 6 9.26 14.35 24.58
N SER A 7 10.47 13.84 24.79
CA SER A 7 11.70 14.54 24.37
C SER A 7 11.94 14.50 22.86
N ILE A 8 11.38 13.52 22.14
CA ILE A 8 11.53 13.42 20.68
C ILE A 8 10.52 14.31 19.96
N ALA A 9 9.31 14.49 20.49
CA ALA A 9 8.31 15.38 19.91
C ALA A 9 8.74 16.87 19.94
N ALA A 10 9.55 17.28 20.93
CA ALA A 10 10.08 18.64 21.03
C ALA A 10 11.16 18.96 19.98
N SER A 11 11.84 17.96 19.40
CA SER A 11 12.90 18.16 18.40
C SER A 11 12.38 18.30 16.96
N PHE A 12 11.11 18.01 16.71
CA PHE A 12 10.52 18.06 15.36
C PHE A 12 9.65 19.29 15.09
N GLY A 13 9.50 20.22 16.05
CA GLY A 13 8.80 21.48 15.82
C GLY A 13 7.39 21.33 15.23
N VAL A 14 6.69 20.24 15.55
CA VAL A 14 5.31 20.04 15.12
C VAL A 14 4.41 20.63 16.20
N THR A 15 4.23 21.94 16.15
CA THR A 15 3.07 22.57 16.79
C THR A 15 1.83 22.27 15.96
N GLU A 16 0.75 21.89 16.64
CA GLU A 16 -0.58 21.73 16.05
C GLU A 16 -0.94 22.96 15.22
N CYS A 17 -1.17 22.77 13.92
CA CYS A 17 -1.75 23.82 13.07
C CYS A 17 -3.24 23.92 13.38
N THR A 18 -3.60 24.78 14.32
CA THR A 18 -4.91 25.43 14.34
C THR A 18 -4.98 26.45 13.20
N SER A 19 -6.03 26.36 12.39
CA SER A 19 -6.34 27.27 11.30
C SER A 19 -6.45 28.73 11.77
N ASP A 20 -5.95 29.63 10.93
CA ASP A 20 -6.55 30.93 10.56
C ASP A 20 -5.48 32.00 10.38
N THR A 21 -4.93 32.11 9.16
CA THR A 21 -4.48 33.40 8.63
C THR A 21 -4.45 33.34 7.10
N LEU A 22 -5.37 34.07 6.46
CA LEU A 22 -5.30 34.39 5.04
C LEU A 22 -4.18 35.43 4.85
N VAL A 23 -3.19 35.11 4.01
CA VAL A 23 -2.22 36.08 3.48
C VAL A 23 -2.34 36.04 1.95
N PRO A 24 -2.46 37.21 1.28
CA PRO A 24 -2.72 37.27 -0.15
C PRO A 24 -1.44 36.90 -0.93
N LEU A 25 -1.60 36.03 -1.93
CA LEU A 25 -0.54 35.69 -2.88
C LEU A 25 -0.43 36.79 -3.94
N SER A 26 0.74 37.41 -4.02
CA SER A 26 1.15 38.27 -5.13
C SER A 26 1.46 37.44 -6.39
N GLU A 27 0.85 37.89 -7.48
CA GLU A 27 1.12 37.71 -8.92
C GLU A 27 1.31 36.30 -9.54
N PRO A 28 0.60 36.00 -10.65
CA PRO A 28 0.69 34.72 -11.34
C PRO A 28 1.93 34.64 -12.23
N ILE A 29 2.72 33.58 -12.05
CA ILE A 29 3.72 33.16 -13.04
C ILE A 29 2.96 32.57 -14.23
N THR A 30 3.01 33.28 -15.36
CA THR A 30 2.57 32.82 -16.68
C THR A 30 3.40 31.61 -17.10
N ILE A 31 2.83 30.42 -17.00
CA ILE A 31 3.39 29.22 -17.64
C ILE A 31 2.65 29.06 -18.97
N LEU A 32 3.40 29.16 -20.07
CA LEU A 32 2.94 28.93 -21.44
C LEU A 32 2.23 27.57 -21.53
N SER A 33 0.92 27.60 -21.71
CA SER A 33 0.10 26.43 -21.97
C SER A 33 0.25 26.04 -23.44
N THR A 34 1.15 25.11 -23.74
CA THR A 34 1.16 24.43 -25.05
C THR A 34 -0.09 23.54 -25.11
N ALA A 35 -1.14 24.09 -25.72
CA ALA A 35 -2.40 23.40 -25.93
C ALA A 35 -2.18 22.18 -26.83
N ILE A 36 -2.41 21.00 -26.29
CA ILE A 36 -2.58 19.77 -27.07
C ILE A 36 -3.96 19.85 -27.73
N PRO A 37 -4.08 19.78 -29.08
CA PRO A 37 -5.38 19.83 -29.72
C PRO A 37 -6.21 18.60 -29.35
N LEU A 38 -7.41 18.82 -28.80
CA LEU A 38 -8.42 17.79 -28.66
C LEU A 38 -8.86 17.31 -30.06
N PRO A 39 -9.09 16.01 -30.28
CA PRO A 39 -9.69 15.55 -31.52
C PRO A 39 -11.12 16.11 -31.62
N VAL A 40 -11.36 16.85 -32.68
CA VAL A 40 -12.65 17.42 -33.06
C VAL A 40 -13.61 16.26 -33.35
N SER A 41 -14.61 16.09 -32.49
CA SER A 41 -15.73 15.19 -32.75
C SER A 41 -16.51 15.70 -33.97
N PRO A 42 -16.81 14.87 -34.99
CA PRO A 42 -17.53 15.33 -36.16
C PRO A 42 -18.93 15.82 -35.77
N ARG A 43 -19.16 17.10 -36.09
CA ARG A 43 -20.41 17.83 -35.95
C ARG A 43 -21.52 17.06 -36.65
N ALA A 44 -22.49 16.56 -35.88
CA ALA A 44 -23.75 16.05 -36.44
C ALA A 44 -24.42 17.17 -37.26
N PRO A 45 -24.99 16.87 -38.44
CA PRO A 45 -25.62 17.88 -39.29
C PRO A 45 -26.84 18.51 -38.58
N PRO A 46 -27.19 19.76 -38.93
CA PRO A 46 -28.28 20.47 -38.29
C PRO A 46 -29.60 19.76 -38.60
N VAL A 47 -30.34 19.40 -37.55
CA VAL A 47 -31.75 19.03 -37.69
C VAL A 47 -32.49 20.29 -38.11
N GLU A 48 -32.87 20.35 -39.38
CA GLU A 48 -33.76 21.36 -39.92
C GLU A 48 -35.02 21.41 -39.06
N ARG A 49 -35.24 22.56 -38.42
CA ARG A 49 -36.54 22.93 -37.87
C ARG A 49 -37.43 23.30 -39.04
N THR A 50 -38.06 22.32 -39.66
CA THR A 50 -39.20 22.60 -40.53
C THR A 50 -40.40 22.84 -39.62
N ALA A 51 -40.79 24.12 -39.55
CA ALA A 51 -42.07 24.52 -39.02
C ALA A 51 -43.17 23.89 -39.87
N THR A 52 -44.08 23.14 -39.24
CA THR A 52 -45.42 22.90 -39.78
C THR A 52 -46.42 23.28 -38.70
N ALA A 53 -46.69 24.58 -38.64
CA ALA A 53 -47.96 25.09 -38.17
C ALA A 53 -48.94 25.07 -39.36
N GLN A 54 -50.18 24.65 -39.08
CA GLN A 54 -51.41 24.86 -39.85
C GLN A 54 -51.55 24.14 -41.20
N VAL A 55 -52.38 23.09 -41.20
CA VAL A 55 -53.54 23.01 -42.12
C VAL A 55 -54.71 22.38 -41.33
N ASP A 56 -55.61 23.23 -40.83
CA ASP A 56 -57.00 22.85 -40.56
C ASP A 56 -57.81 23.19 -41.81
N LYS A 57 -58.40 22.16 -42.46
CA LYS A 57 -59.82 22.10 -42.90
C LYS A 57 -60.04 21.07 -44.02
N GLU A 58 -61.02 20.20 -43.76
CA GLU A 58 -62.02 19.58 -44.67
C GLU A 58 -61.47 18.90 -45.94
N VAL A 59 -61.70 17.60 -46.17
CA VAL A 59 -63.01 17.01 -46.52
C VAL A 59 -63.02 15.52 -46.15
N ALA A 60 -64.18 15.07 -45.67
CA ALA A 60 -64.50 13.68 -45.39
C ALA A 60 -64.61 12.84 -46.68
N GLU A 61 -64.00 11.66 -46.69
CA GLU A 61 -64.57 10.49 -47.35
C GLU A 61 -64.24 9.24 -46.52
N GLU A 62 -65.27 8.43 -46.30
CA GLU A 62 -65.25 7.18 -45.57
C GLU A 62 -64.32 6.16 -46.23
N ALA A 63 -63.35 5.67 -45.46
CA ALA A 63 -62.83 4.33 -45.60
C ALA A 63 -62.59 3.81 -44.18
N ASP A 64 -63.06 2.59 -43.91
CA ASP A 64 -62.93 1.91 -42.62
C ASP A 64 -61.46 1.87 -42.14
N ASP A 65 -61.08 2.69 -41.15
CA ASP A 65 -59.66 2.95 -40.85
C ASP A 65 -59.23 2.59 -39.41
N GLU A 66 -59.66 1.42 -38.95
CA GLU A 66 -59.16 0.79 -37.73
C GLU A 66 -57.63 0.53 -37.80
N GLY A 67 -57.07 0.42 -39.02
CA GLY A 67 -55.64 0.29 -39.27
C GLY A 67 -54.84 1.59 -39.02
N THR A 68 -55.33 2.74 -39.50
CA THR A 68 -54.60 4.02 -39.37
C THR A 68 -54.67 4.58 -37.94
N THR A 69 -55.79 4.40 -37.25
CA THR A 69 -55.92 4.78 -35.83
C THR A 69 -54.98 3.96 -34.93
N ASN A 70 -54.82 2.66 -35.19
CA ASN A 70 -53.86 1.79 -34.49
C ASN A 70 -52.39 2.21 -34.74
N ASN A 71 -52.04 2.59 -35.97
CA ASN A 71 -50.69 3.05 -36.30
C ASN A 71 -50.35 4.38 -35.59
N VAL A 72 -51.30 5.32 -35.51
CA VAL A 72 -51.11 6.60 -34.79
C VAL A 72 -50.95 6.37 -33.28
N GLN A 73 -51.72 5.45 -32.69
CA GLN A 73 -51.57 5.11 -31.27
C GLN A 73 -50.21 4.47 -30.97
N LYS A 74 -49.77 3.54 -31.83
CA LYS A 74 -48.46 2.90 -31.71
C LYS A 74 -47.31 3.91 -31.76
N LEU A 75 -47.38 4.88 -32.67
CA LEU A 75 -46.37 5.95 -32.79
C LEU A 75 -46.34 6.84 -31.54
N ARG A 76 -47.51 7.18 -30.98
CA ARG A 76 -47.61 7.97 -29.73
C ARG A 76 -46.99 7.23 -28.55
N GLN A 77 -47.21 5.92 -28.45
CA GLN A 77 -46.62 5.08 -27.42
C GLN A 77 -45.09 5.03 -27.55
N GLU A 78 -44.57 4.86 -28.77
CA GLU A 78 -43.14 4.82 -29.03
C GLU A 78 -42.45 6.16 -28.71
N ILE A 79 -43.11 7.29 -28.99
CA ILE A 79 -42.63 8.63 -28.60
C ILE A 79 -42.60 8.77 -27.07
N ALA A 80 -43.63 8.29 -26.37
CA ALA A 80 -43.69 8.33 -24.91
C ALA A 80 -42.55 7.49 -24.28
N ASP A 81 -42.32 6.29 -24.80
CA ASP A 81 -41.27 5.38 -24.34
C ASP A 81 -39.87 5.95 -24.62
N THR A 82 -39.67 6.55 -25.78
CA THR A 82 -38.41 7.23 -26.13
C THR A 82 -38.15 8.42 -25.22
N ARG A 83 -39.16 9.23 -24.91
CA ARG A 83 -39.04 10.34 -23.93
C ARG A 83 -38.69 9.83 -22.54
N ARG A 84 -39.28 8.72 -22.11
CA ARG A 84 -38.96 8.09 -20.81
C ARG A 84 -37.52 7.58 -20.78
N ARG A 85 -37.05 6.92 -21.84
CA ARG A 85 -35.67 6.46 -21.98
C ARG A 85 -34.67 7.63 -21.95
N ASN A 86 -34.96 8.71 -22.67
CA ASN A 86 -34.10 9.91 -22.66
C ASN A 86 -34.02 10.57 -21.28
N ARG A 87 -35.13 10.61 -20.52
CA ARG A 87 -35.11 11.11 -19.13
C ARG A 87 -34.24 10.24 -18.22
N LEU A 88 -34.32 8.92 -18.34
CA LEU A 88 -33.48 7.99 -17.57
C LEU A 88 -32.00 8.18 -17.91
N LEU A 89 -31.65 8.29 -19.19
CA LEU A 89 -30.28 8.55 -19.63
C LEU A 89 -29.76 9.89 -19.08
N GLN A 90 -30.56 10.96 -19.09
CA GLN A 90 -30.17 12.24 -18.51
C GLN A 90 -29.88 12.16 -17.01
N VAL A 91 -30.68 11.41 -16.25
CA VAL A 91 -30.44 11.19 -14.81
C VAL A 91 -29.15 10.42 -14.59
N GLN A 92 -28.91 9.38 -15.40
CA GLN A 92 -27.70 8.57 -15.31
C GLN A 92 -26.44 9.38 -15.64
N VAL A 93 -26.47 10.21 -16.69
CA VAL A 93 -25.36 11.10 -17.07
C VAL A 93 -25.08 12.10 -15.94
N LYS A 94 -26.10 12.77 -15.40
CA LYS A 94 -25.91 13.70 -14.27
C LYS A 94 -25.32 13.02 -13.04
N SER A 95 -25.76 11.79 -12.75
CA SER A 95 -25.21 10.99 -11.65
C SER A 95 -23.74 10.63 -11.89
N MET A 96 -23.38 10.23 -13.11
CA MET A 96 -22.00 9.94 -13.51
C MET A 96 -21.12 11.18 -13.41
N GLU A 97 -21.57 12.33 -13.91
CA GLU A 97 -20.84 13.61 -13.81
C GLU A 97 -20.61 14.02 -12.35
N ALA A 98 -21.62 13.87 -11.49
CA ALA A 98 -21.49 14.16 -10.06
C ALA A 98 -20.49 13.22 -9.37
N SER A 99 -20.50 11.92 -9.74
CA SER A 99 -19.53 10.93 -9.25
C SER A 99 -18.11 11.26 -9.71
N GLN A 100 -17.95 11.59 -10.99
CA GLN A 100 -16.65 11.96 -11.58
C GLN A 100 -16.08 13.23 -10.94
N LYS A 101 -16.91 14.26 -10.70
CA LYS A 101 -16.50 15.47 -9.98
C LYS A 101 -16.00 15.18 -8.57
N LYS A 102 -16.70 14.29 -7.83
CA LYS A 102 -16.28 13.87 -6.48
C LYS A 102 -14.96 13.10 -6.53
N SER A 103 -14.81 12.18 -7.48
CA SER A 103 -13.57 11.41 -7.69
C SER A 103 -12.40 12.33 -8.01
N HIS A 104 -12.57 13.26 -8.95
CA HIS A 104 -11.55 14.23 -9.35
C HIS A 104 -11.12 15.11 -8.16
N ALA A 105 -12.09 15.62 -7.37
CA ALA A 105 -11.78 16.39 -6.17
C ALA A 105 -10.99 15.58 -5.13
N SER A 106 -11.28 14.28 -4.96
CA SER A 106 -10.53 13.40 -4.09
C SER A 106 -9.09 13.18 -4.58
N VAL A 107 -8.90 13.00 -5.89
CA VAL A 107 -7.56 12.85 -6.49
C VAL A 107 -6.73 14.12 -6.27
N LEU A 108 -7.30 15.30 -6.54
CA LEU A 108 -6.60 16.58 -6.32
C LEU A 108 -6.17 16.77 -4.85
N ARG A 109 -7.01 16.40 -3.87
CA ARG A 109 -6.61 16.43 -2.46
C ARG A 109 -5.44 15.49 -2.16
N ARG A 110 -5.42 14.28 -2.73
CA ARG A 110 -4.32 13.33 -2.55
C ARG A 110 -3.02 13.85 -3.16
N ILE A 111 -3.09 14.46 -4.34
CA ILE A 111 -1.94 15.11 -4.99
C ILE A 111 -1.40 16.21 -4.10
N SER A 112 -2.25 17.14 -3.66
CA SER A 112 -1.85 18.25 -2.77
C SER A 112 -1.22 17.76 -1.46
N CYS A 113 -1.80 16.74 -0.82
CA CYS A 113 -1.22 16.13 0.38
C CYS A 113 0.14 15.47 0.10
N SER A 114 0.31 14.85 -1.07
CA SER A 114 1.57 14.22 -1.46
C SER A 114 2.65 15.26 -1.75
N GLU A 115 2.31 16.39 -2.37
CA GLU A 115 3.23 17.51 -2.57
C GLU A 115 3.73 18.09 -1.24
N LEU A 116 2.84 18.25 -0.26
CA LEU A 116 3.24 18.71 1.08
C LEU A 116 4.22 17.75 1.75
N LYS A 117 3.98 16.44 1.63
CA LYS A 117 4.91 15.41 2.15
C LYS A 117 6.25 15.44 1.43
N LEU A 118 6.24 15.59 0.10
CA LEU A 118 7.48 15.70 -0.70
C LEU A 118 8.28 16.95 -0.30
N ARG A 119 7.63 18.10 -0.10
CA ARG A 119 8.30 19.32 0.40
C ARG A 119 8.90 19.09 1.77
N ALA A 120 8.18 18.43 2.68
CA ALA A 120 8.71 18.11 4.01
C ALA A 120 9.96 17.22 3.93
N VAL A 121 9.92 16.15 3.12
CA VAL A 121 11.08 15.27 2.89
C VAL A 121 12.25 16.03 2.27
N HIS A 122 11.99 16.86 1.25
CA HIS A 122 13.02 17.67 0.61
C HIS A 122 13.69 18.63 1.62
N SER A 123 12.90 19.31 2.46
CA SER A 123 13.44 20.19 3.49
C SER A 123 14.25 19.43 4.55
N GLY A 124 13.85 18.20 4.90
CA GLY A 124 14.59 17.35 5.82
C GLY A 124 15.94 16.91 5.23
N LEU A 125 15.94 16.54 3.95
CA LEU A 125 17.16 16.12 3.26
C LEU A 125 18.14 17.28 3.08
N ALA A 126 17.65 18.48 2.75
CA ALA A 126 18.48 19.68 2.66
C ALA A 126 19.22 19.96 3.98
N ARG A 127 18.52 19.88 5.12
CA ARG A 127 19.14 20.05 6.44
C ARG A 127 20.19 18.99 6.75
N GLN A 128 19.97 17.74 6.33
CA GLN A 128 20.96 16.69 6.49
C GLN A 128 22.21 16.95 5.63
N PHE A 129 22.02 17.45 4.41
CA PHE A 129 23.12 17.82 3.54
C PHE A 129 23.95 18.97 4.13
N ASP A 130 23.29 20.02 4.63
CA ASP A 130 23.95 21.13 5.32
C ASP A 130 24.75 20.65 6.54
N HIS A 131 24.20 19.72 7.31
CA HIS A 131 24.89 19.14 8.46
C HIS A 131 26.17 18.40 8.05
N VAL A 132 26.09 17.56 7.01
CA VAL A 132 27.27 16.82 6.49
C VAL A 132 28.30 17.78 5.93
N MET A 133 27.89 18.79 5.15
CA MET A 133 28.79 19.80 4.60
C MET A 133 29.52 20.57 5.72
N THR A 134 28.82 20.91 6.79
CA THR A 134 29.42 21.56 7.98
C THR A 134 30.45 20.64 8.64
N GLN A 135 30.15 19.34 8.81
CA GLN A 135 31.11 18.39 9.38
C GLN A 135 32.36 18.24 8.49
N CYS A 136 32.20 18.16 7.18
CA CYS A 136 33.33 18.11 6.24
C CYS A 136 34.24 19.33 6.38
N GLN A 137 33.67 20.54 6.48
CA GLN A 137 34.45 21.77 6.69
C GLN A 137 35.26 21.73 8.00
N VAL A 138 34.66 21.24 9.09
CA VAL A 138 35.36 21.09 10.37
C VAL A 138 36.51 20.09 10.28
N VAL A 139 36.33 18.98 9.56
CA VAL A 139 37.38 17.97 9.35
C VAL A 139 38.51 18.56 8.49
N THR A 140 38.18 19.26 7.40
CA THR A 140 39.18 19.93 6.54
C THR A 140 39.98 20.96 7.34
N ALA A 141 39.32 21.82 8.12
CA ALA A 141 40.00 22.81 8.96
C ALA A 141 40.91 22.16 10.02
N ARG A 142 40.52 21.01 10.58
CA ARG A 142 41.37 20.25 11.51
C ARG A 142 42.58 19.63 10.81
N GLN A 143 42.42 19.19 9.57
CA GLN A 143 43.51 18.61 8.78
C GLN A 143 44.56 19.67 8.41
N GLU A 144 44.12 20.89 8.08
CA GLU A 144 45.01 22.04 7.82
C GLU A 144 45.71 22.56 9.08
N ALA A 145 45.13 22.34 10.27
CA ALA A 145 45.73 22.72 11.55
C ALA A 145 46.79 21.72 12.08
N ILE A 146 47.07 20.63 11.36
CA ILE A 146 48.15 19.69 11.69
C ILE A 146 49.47 20.29 11.15
N PRO A 147 50.41 20.72 12.00
CA PRO A 147 51.67 21.27 11.52
C PRO A 147 52.47 20.19 10.77
N PRO A 148 53.21 20.56 9.70
CA PRO A 148 54.00 19.61 8.94
C PRO A 148 55.05 18.92 9.83
N PRO A 149 55.36 17.64 9.56
CA PRO A 149 56.23 16.84 10.41
C PRO A 149 57.70 17.19 10.15
N ASN A 150 58.11 18.42 10.49
CA ASN A 150 59.51 18.80 10.45
C ASN A 150 59.81 20.08 11.25
N GLU A 151 59.36 20.18 12.50
CA GLU A 151 60.01 21.10 13.45
C GLU A 151 60.25 20.45 14.84
N LEU A 152 61.55 20.22 15.09
CA LEU A 152 62.26 20.13 16.37
C LEU A 152 61.75 19.16 17.45
N ARG A 153 62.22 17.90 17.39
CA ARG A 153 62.57 17.15 18.62
C ARG A 153 64.03 17.42 19.00
N LYS A 154 64.23 18.35 19.95
CA LYS A 154 65.49 18.45 20.71
C LYS A 154 65.64 17.20 21.61
N PRO A 155 66.84 16.60 21.72
CA PRO A 155 67.06 15.41 22.56
C PRO A 155 67.08 15.77 24.05
N ARG A 156 66.30 15.05 24.87
CA ARG A 156 66.38 15.10 26.34
C ARG A 156 67.41 14.06 26.86
N PRO A 157 68.19 14.38 27.91
CA PRO A 157 69.22 13.48 28.44
C PRO A 157 68.64 12.36 29.32
N PRO A 158 69.41 11.27 29.56
CA PRO A 158 68.92 10.05 30.19
C PRO A 158 68.82 10.18 31.72
N ARG A 159 67.75 9.63 32.29
CA ARG A 159 67.45 9.66 33.73
C ARG A 159 68.00 8.41 34.42
N ARG A 160 68.91 8.61 35.39
CA ARG A 160 69.52 7.58 36.24
C ARG A 160 68.51 6.96 37.23
N HIS A 161 68.66 5.67 37.48
CA HIS A 161 68.07 4.92 38.59
C HIS A 161 68.56 5.43 39.95
N LEU A 162 67.70 5.36 40.99
CA LEU A 162 68.08 5.03 42.38
C LEU A 162 66.83 4.74 43.24
N SER A 163 66.96 3.70 44.05
CA SER A 163 66.03 3.10 45.01
C SER A 163 65.74 3.96 46.24
N LEU A 164 64.66 3.68 46.98
CA LEU A 164 64.64 3.67 48.46
C LEU A 164 63.40 2.93 49.04
N ARG A 165 63.69 2.05 50.01
CA ARG A 165 62.94 1.48 51.16
C ARG A 165 61.63 2.18 51.60
N ALA A 166 60.75 1.66 52.47
CA ALA A 166 60.40 0.37 53.08
C ALA A 166 59.35 0.69 54.18
N ASN A 167 58.67 -0.36 54.69
CA ASN A 167 57.96 -0.46 55.98
C ASN A 167 56.50 0.01 56.07
N SER A 168 55.60 -0.96 56.23
CA SER A 168 54.92 -1.18 57.53
C SER A 168 54.30 -2.58 57.56
N ALA A 169 54.57 -3.28 58.65
CA ALA A 169 54.06 -4.61 58.97
C ALA A 169 53.05 -4.48 60.11
N THR A 170 52.01 -5.31 60.10
CA THR A 170 51.59 -6.03 61.32
C THR A 170 50.83 -7.30 60.94
N SER A 171 51.25 -8.38 61.58
CA SER A 171 50.84 -9.77 61.45
C SER A 171 49.73 -10.09 62.45
N ILE A 172 48.76 -10.94 62.08
CA ILE A 172 48.14 -11.88 63.02
C ILE A 172 48.08 -13.28 62.39
N LYS A 173 48.65 -14.22 63.15
CA LYS A 173 48.74 -15.69 63.07
C LYS A 173 47.38 -16.38 62.88
N SER A 174 47.29 -17.35 61.95
CA SER A 174 47.35 -18.82 62.12
C SER A 174 46.06 -19.49 62.59
N GLU A 175 45.47 -20.35 61.75
CA GLU A 175 45.27 -21.80 62.00
C GLU A 175 44.46 -22.43 60.87
N ALA A 176 44.97 -23.55 60.35
CA ALA A 176 44.24 -24.59 59.64
C ALA A 176 44.36 -25.85 60.54
N PRO A 177 43.42 -26.82 60.54
CA PRO A 177 43.25 -27.71 59.38
C PRO A 177 41.83 -28.32 59.20
N GLY A 178 41.54 -28.87 58.02
CA GLY A 178 40.37 -29.75 57.86
C GLY A 178 39.95 -30.02 56.42
N PHE A 179 40.32 -31.19 55.92
CA PHE A 179 39.93 -31.75 54.62
C PHE A 179 38.41 -31.87 54.43
N SER A 180 37.89 -31.47 53.27
CA SER A 180 37.03 -32.33 52.42
C SER A 180 36.83 -31.74 51.01
N LYS A 181 36.75 -32.64 50.03
CA LYS A 181 36.66 -32.40 48.58
C LYS A 181 35.36 -31.69 48.16
N PRO A 182 35.33 -31.04 46.98
CA PRO A 182 34.26 -30.12 46.57
C PRO A 182 33.05 -30.86 45.97
N ALA A 183 31.85 -30.57 46.48
CA ALA A 183 30.61 -30.84 45.78
C ALA A 183 30.32 -29.72 44.78
N LYS A 184 30.32 -30.09 43.50
CA LYS A 184 30.09 -29.26 42.31
C LYS A 184 28.67 -28.68 42.32
N PRO A 185 28.46 -27.35 42.33
CA PRO A 185 27.15 -26.77 42.03
C PRO A 185 26.91 -26.81 40.51
N PRO A 186 25.68 -27.13 40.05
CA PRO A 186 25.36 -27.12 38.63
C PRO A 186 25.38 -25.69 38.08
N ALA A 187 26.03 -25.53 36.93
CA ALA A 187 26.22 -24.25 36.26
C ALA A 187 24.87 -23.55 35.94
N PRO A 188 24.76 -22.24 36.13
CA PRO A 188 23.63 -21.48 35.61
C PRO A 188 23.68 -21.52 34.08
N LYS A 189 22.60 -22.01 33.46
CA LYS A 189 22.42 -22.01 32.01
C LYS A 189 22.49 -20.57 31.51
N LYS A 190 23.54 -20.26 30.72
CA LYS A 190 23.73 -18.97 30.05
C LYS A 190 22.44 -18.61 29.27
N PRO A 191 21.93 -17.37 29.37
CA PRO A 191 20.90 -16.91 28.45
C PRO A 191 21.49 -16.90 27.04
N LYS A 192 20.78 -17.55 26.09
CA LYS A 192 21.12 -17.47 24.67
C LYS A 192 21.09 -16.00 24.27
N ARG A 193 22.28 -15.45 24.04
CA ARG A 193 22.51 -14.12 23.48
C ARG A 193 21.71 -14.02 22.18
N LEU A 194 20.76 -13.09 22.14
CA LEU A 194 20.15 -12.59 20.91
C LEU A 194 21.29 -12.09 20.02
N VAL A 195 21.67 -12.91 19.04
CA VAL A 195 22.52 -12.48 17.94
C VAL A 195 21.58 -11.79 16.95
N ASN A 196 21.69 -10.46 16.87
CA ASN A 196 21.20 -9.72 15.72
C ASN A 196 21.80 -10.35 14.45
N PRO A 197 21.01 -10.81 13.47
CA PRO A 197 21.57 -11.14 12.18
C PRO A 197 21.91 -9.81 11.50
N SER A 198 23.19 -9.47 11.51
CA SER A 198 23.78 -8.51 10.59
C SER A 198 23.45 -8.93 9.16
N TYR A 199 23.06 -7.95 8.36
CA TYR A 199 22.90 -8.06 6.92
C TYR A 199 24.15 -8.67 6.30
N HIS A 200 24.03 -9.90 5.83
CA HIS A 200 24.88 -10.43 4.77
C HIS A 200 23.96 -10.78 3.60
N GLU A 201 23.91 -9.88 2.63
CA GLU A 201 23.75 -10.29 1.24
C GLU A 201 24.99 -11.11 0.89
N ASN A 202 24.82 -12.41 0.73
CA ASN A 202 25.67 -13.18 -0.18
C ASN A 202 25.01 -14.48 -0.61
N ASN A 203 25.16 -14.74 -1.90
CA ASN A 203 24.66 -15.86 -2.68
C ASN A 203 25.03 -17.24 -2.10
N GLY A 204 24.16 -18.22 -2.35
CA GLY A 204 24.50 -19.65 -2.27
C GLY A 204 23.72 -20.43 -1.22
N ASN A 205 22.47 -20.75 -1.55
CA ASN A 205 21.63 -21.87 -1.08
C ASN A 205 20.17 -21.40 -1.08
N HIS A 206 19.54 -21.40 -2.26
CA HIS A 206 18.10 -21.14 -2.39
C HIS A 206 17.33 -22.38 -1.92
N GLU A 207 17.28 -22.58 -0.61
CA GLU A 207 16.07 -23.18 -0.05
C GLU A 207 14.91 -22.22 -0.43
N PRO A 208 13.83 -22.69 -1.07
CA PRO A 208 12.72 -21.83 -1.42
C PRO A 208 12.16 -21.24 -0.12
N ARG A 209 12.47 -19.95 0.11
CA ARG A 209 12.01 -19.23 1.28
C ARG A 209 10.49 -19.28 1.27
N ARG A 210 9.90 -19.95 2.26
CA ARG A 210 8.45 -19.98 2.43
C ARG A 210 7.90 -18.55 2.39
N PRO A 211 6.80 -18.28 1.66
CA PRO A 211 6.22 -16.95 1.63
C PRO A 211 5.71 -16.58 3.02
N LEU A 212 6.04 -15.37 3.48
CA LEU A 212 5.69 -14.85 4.80
C LEU A 212 4.99 -13.51 4.67
N TRP A 213 3.95 -13.29 5.47
CA TRP A 213 3.34 -11.99 5.69
C TRP A 213 4.30 -11.07 6.46
N ASP A 214 4.31 -9.80 6.06
CA ASP A 214 5.12 -8.72 6.60
C ASP A 214 4.32 -7.98 7.67
N VAL A 215 4.72 -8.12 8.92
CA VAL A 215 4.08 -7.46 10.06
C VAL A 215 4.14 -5.94 9.96
N HIS A 216 5.20 -5.38 9.38
CA HIS A 216 5.41 -3.93 9.36
C HIS A 216 4.70 -3.22 8.20
N ASN A 217 4.47 -3.95 7.12
CA ASN A 217 3.78 -3.42 5.93
C ASN A 217 2.32 -3.86 5.84
N SER A 218 1.86 -4.69 6.78
CA SER A 218 0.44 -5.04 6.94
C SER A 218 -0.26 -4.02 7.84
N SER A 219 -1.57 -3.88 7.64
CA SER A 219 -2.39 -2.98 8.47
C SER A 219 -2.42 -3.45 9.94
N PRO A 220 -2.59 -2.55 10.93
CA PRO A 220 -2.68 -2.91 12.35
C PRO A 220 -3.82 -3.87 12.71
N MET A 221 -4.79 -4.07 11.81
CA MET A 221 -5.93 -4.98 11.98
C MET A 221 -5.62 -6.42 11.56
N ALA A 222 -4.49 -6.65 10.90
CA ALA A 222 -4.02 -7.96 10.51
C ALA A 222 -3.24 -8.60 11.66
N ALA A 223 -3.78 -9.66 12.27
CA ALA A 223 -3.03 -10.48 13.21
C ALA A 223 -2.28 -11.57 12.45
N ILE A 224 -0.95 -11.45 12.40
CA ILE A 224 -0.08 -12.41 11.74
C ILE A 224 0.46 -13.40 12.77
N SER A 225 0.39 -14.69 12.45
CA SER A 225 0.78 -15.80 13.33
C SER A 225 1.45 -16.91 12.50
N ASN A 226 1.71 -18.07 13.13
CA ASN A 226 2.33 -19.22 12.47
C ASN A 226 3.64 -18.86 11.73
N ASN A 227 4.56 -18.20 12.45
CA ASN A 227 5.83 -17.69 11.92
C ASN A 227 5.72 -16.76 10.70
N GLY A 228 4.56 -16.12 10.50
CA GLY A 228 4.31 -15.25 9.35
C GLY A 228 3.52 -15.91 8.23
N CYS A 229 3.15 -17.18 8.33
CA CYS A 229 2.40 -17.86 7.26
C CYS A 229 0.89 -17.55 7.29
N ASP A 230 0.36 -17.19 8.47
CA ASP A 230 -1.08 -17.05 8.68
C ASP A 230 -1.43 -15.63 9.05
N VAL A 231 -2.51 -15.12 8.47
CA VAL A 231 -3.12 -13.84 8.86
C VAL A 231 -4.59 -14.02 9.18
N ILE A 232 -5.06 -13.34 10.23
CA ILE A 232 -6.47 -13.28 10.63
C ILE A 232 -6.89 -11.80 10.74
N THR A 233 -8.04 -11.46 10.16
CA THR A 233 -8.63 -10.12 10.27
C THR A 233 -9.38 -9.98 11.60
N MET A 234 -8.91 -9.08 12.48
CA MET A 234 -9.36 -9.06 13.87
C MET A 234 -10.71 -8.36 14.09
N ARG A 235 -11.03 -7.37 13.24
CA ARG A 235 -12.21 -6.50 13.36
C ARG A 235 -12.75 -6.17 11.98
N ARG A 236 -13.97 -5.60 11.94
CA ARG A 236 -14.55 -5.07 10.70
C ARG A 236 -13.85 -3.75 10.35
N GLY A 237 -13.45 -3.59 9.10
CA GLY A 237 -12.60 -2.49 8.62
C GLY A 237 -11.60 -2.99 7.58
N TRP A 238 -11.10 -2.08 6.74
CA TRP A 238 -10.13 -2.44 5.70
C TRP A 238 -8.84 -2.93 6.33
N THR A 239 -8.58 -4.22 6.12
CA THR A 239 -7.41 -4.93 6.57
C THR A 239 -6.62 -5.34 5.33
N VAL A 240 -5.32 -5.06 5.34
CA VAL A 240 -4.40 -5.43 4.28
C VAL A 240 -3.27 -6.24 4.90
N ALA A 241 -2.98 -7.39 4.32
CA ALA A 241 -1.82 -8.21 4.65
C ALA A 241 -0.91 -8.27 3.44
N MET A 242 0.36 -7.90 3.62
CA MET A 242 1.36 -7.81 2.56
C MET A 242 2.43 -8.85 2.78
N ALA A 243 2.91 -9.53 1.74
CA ALA A 243 4.05 -10.43 1.88
C ALA A 243 5.37 -9.66 2.05
N LYS A 244 6.31 -10.28 2.77
CA LYS A 244 7.65 -9.75 3.03
C LYS A 244 8.52 -9.73 1.78
N HIS A 245 8.33 -10.71 0.90
CA HIS A 245 9.13 -10.90 -0.30
C HIS A 245 8.23 -10.81 -1.54
N ALA A 246 8.81 -10.29 -2.62
CA ALA A 246 8.18 -10.35 -3.93
C ALA A 246 8.05 -11.81 -4.37
N SER A 247 6.99 -12.13 -5.11
CA SER A 247 6.79 -13.46 -5.68
C SER A 247 6.06 -13.40 -7.01
N GLN A 248 6.46 -14.29 -7.92
CA GLN A 248 5.75 -14.56 -9.17
C GLN A 248 4.74 -15.70 -9.02
N CYS A 249 4.82 -16.50 -7.96
CA CYS A 249 3.89 -17.60 -7.70
C CYS A 249 3.65 -17.76 -6.20
N PHE A 250 2.39 -17.78 -5.77
CA PHE A 250 2.05 -18.07 -4.39
C PHE A 250 0.67 -18.70 -4.29
N SER A 251 0.47 -19.52 -3.27
CA SER A 251 -0.82 -20.13 -2.97
C SER A 251 -1.27 -19.75 -1.58
N VAL A 252 -2.55 -19.42 -1.44
CA VAL A 252 -3.17 -19.15 -0.15
C VAL A 252 -4.47 -19.92 0.01
N ARG A 253 -4.72 -20.43 1.21
CA ARG A 253 -6.03 -20.95 1.61
C ARG A 253 -6.79 -19.86 2.34
N VAL A 254 -8.00 -19.57 1.89
CA VAL A 254 -8.85 -18.54 2.46
C VAL A 254 -9.98 -19.19 3.23
N THR A 255 -10.06 -18.94 4.53
CA THR A 255 -11.16 -19.37 5.40
C THR A 255 -11.89 -18.15 5.88
N HIS A 256 -13.19 -18.08 5.67
CA HIS A 256 -14.04 -17.00 6.19
C HIS A 256 -15.21 -17.58 6.99
N PRO A 257 -15.76 -16.81 7.95
CA PRO A 257 -16.95 -17.24 8.69
C PRO A 257 -18.13 -17.44 7.74
N SER A 258 -18.99 -18.40 8.07
CA SER A 258 -20.30 -18.57 7.43
C SER A 258 -21.19 -17.41 7.88
N SER A 259 -21.18 -16.30 7.13
CA SER A 259 -22.12 -15.20 7.33
C SER A 259 -23.00 -15.04 6.10
N LYS A 260 -24.28 -14.67 6.32
CA LYS A 260 -25.19 -14.27 5.25
C LYS A 260 -24.75 -13.01 4.49
N SER A 261 -23.81 -12.23 5.03
CA SER A 261 -23.28 -11.04 4.38
C SER A 261 -22.18 -11.38 3.38
N ASN A 262 -22.13 -10.65 2.27
CA ASN A 262 -21.05 -10.69 1.29
C ASN A 262 -19.69 -10.53 1.99
N VAL A 263 -18.80 -11.48 1.75
CA VAL A 263 -17.45 -11.49 2.29
C VAL A 263 -16.54 -10.82 1.28
N THR A 264 -16.03 -9.64 1.60
CA THR A 264 -15.05 -8.93 0.78
C THR A 264 -13.67 -9.45 1.13
N VAL A 265 -13.11 -10.28 0.25
CA VAL A 265 -11.71 -10.74 0.31
C VAL A 265 -11.14 -10.65 -1.08
N ALA A 266 -10.11 -9.85 -1.25
CA ALA A 266 -9.38 -9.72 -2.50
C ALA A 266 -7.97 -10.28 -2.33
N ILE A 267 -7.55 -11.17 -3.21
CA ILE A 267 -6.22 -11.79 -3.23
C ILE A 267 -5.50 -11.35 -4.50
N GLY A 268 -4.25 -10.95 -4.41
CA GLY A 268 -3.58 -10.39 -5.58
C GLY A 268 -2.11 -10.05 -5.39
N LEU A 269 -1.65 -9.19 -6.28
CA LEU A 269 -0.28 -8.69 -6.35
C LEU A 269 -0.28 -7.17 -6.39
N THR A 270 0.66 -6.55 -5.70
CA THR A 270 0.85 -5.09 -5.71
C THR A 270 2.30 -4.71 -5.85
N ARG A 271 2.56 -3.55 -6.48
CA ARG A 271 3.85 -2.87 -6.44
C ARG A 271 3.98 -1.89 -5.26
N ASN A 272 2.86 -1.51 -4.65
CA ASN A 272 2.81 -0.52 -3.57
C ASN A 272 3.12 -1.19 -2.22
N ARG A 273 4.37 -1.10 -1.78
CA ARG A 273 4.82 -1.66 -0.50
C ARG A 273 4.16 -1.04 0.73
N LEU A 274 3.56 0.14 0.59
CA LEU A 274 2.93 0.88 1.68
C LEU A 274 1.41 0.69 1.73
N LEU A 275 0.83 -0.16 0.88
CA LEU A 275 -0.62 -0.33 0.78
C LEU A 275 -1.26 -0.66 2.13
N GLY A 276 -0.61 -1.49 2.96
CA GLY A 276 -1.16 -1.84 4.27
C GLY A 276 -1.11 -0.72 5.31
N GLN A 277 -0.20 0.24 5.16
CA GLN A 277 -0.16 1.46 5.99
C GLN A 277 -1.19 2.51 5.52
N GLN A 278 -1.64 2.41 4.27
CA GLN A 278 -2.64 3.30 3.67
C GLN A 278 -4.07 2.82 3.90
N ALA A 279 -4.26 1.59 4.39
CA ALA A 279 -5.57 1.05 4.74
C ALA A 279 -6.25 1.97 5.76
N PRO A 280 -7.48 2.46 5.49
CA PRO A 280 -8.18 3.34 6.41
C PRO A 280 -8.34 2.68 7.78
N SER A 281 -7.86 3.37 8.82
CA SER A 281 -8.11 2.95 10.20
C SER A 281 -9.63 2.97 10.44
N PRO A 282 -10.20 1.97 11.14
CA PRO A 282 -11.61 1.98 11.46
C PRO A 282 -11.90 3.21 12.32
N ALA A 283 -12.59 4.19 11.75
CA ALA A 283 -13.07 5.34 12.50
C ALA A 283 -13.96 4.82 13.65
N ARG A 284 -13.81 5.39 14.85
CA ARG A 284 -14.65 5.09 16.01
C ARG A 284 -16.12 5.50 15.83
N THR A 285 -16.48 6.05 14.68
CA THR A 285 -17.77 6.71 14.42
C THR A 285 -18.57 5.99 13.34
N SER A 286 -19.89 6.09 13.47
CA SER A 286 -20.97 5.53 12.64
C SER A 286 -21.00 5.95 11.17
N SER A 287 -19.93 6.54 10.64
CA SER A 287 -19.82 6.89 9.23
C SER A 287 -19.68 5.63 8.35
N PRO A 288 -20.22 5.65 7.11
CA PRO A 288 -20.08 4.52 6.19
C PRO A 288 -18.62 4.14 5.97
N PRO A 289 -18.33 2.89 5.55
CA PRO A 289 -16.96 2.45 5.31
C PRO A 289 -16.25 3.46 4.42
N LEU A 290 -15.10 4.00 4.85
CA LEU A 290 -14.25 4.79 3.97
C LEU A 290 -13.93 3.93 2.74
N ASP A 291 -14.29 4.38 1.55
CA ASP A 291 -13.96 3.67 0.31
C ASP A 291 -12.44 3.51 0.22
N PHE A 292 -11.98 2.26 0.16
CA PHE A 292 -10.58 1.93 -0.03
C PHE A 292 -10.36 1.44 -1.44
N ALA A 293 -9.90 2.33 -2.31
CA ALA A 293 -9.63 2.06 -3.71
C ALA A 293 -8.35 1.23 -3.91
N PHE A 294 -8.28 0.05 -3.29
CA PHE A 294 -7.11 -0.83 -3.38
C PHE A 294 -6.83 -1.29 -4.81
N HIS A 295 -7.87 -1.40 -5.66
CA HIS A 295 -7.73 -1.77 -7.07
C HIS A 295 -6.75 -0.85 -7.83
N MET A 296 -6.62 0.42 -7.44
CA MET A 296 -5.66 1.36 -8.05
C MET A 296 -4.18 1.05 -7.74
N SER A 297 -3.91 0.06 -6.87
CA SER A 297 -2.55 -0.22 -6.38
C SER A 297 -1.97 -1.54 -6.86
N GLY A 298 -2.73 -2.36 -7.59
CA GLY A 298 -2.31 -3.71 -7.94
C GLY A 298 -3.36 -4.45 -8.77
N TRP A 299 -3.21 -5.78 -8.85
CA TRP A 299 -4.13 -6.68 -9.55
C TRP A 299 -4.69 -7.66 -8.54
N PHE A 300 -6.02 -7.75 -8.48
CA PHE A 300 -6.72 -8.45 -7.43
C PHE A 300 -7.86 -9.29 -8.00
N LEU A 301 -8.07 -10.45 -7.39
CA LEU A 301 -9.24 -11.29 -7.57
C LEU A 301 -10.10 -11.18 -6.30
N ASP A 302 -11.35 -10.76 -6.45
CA ASP A 302 -12.36 -10.92 -5.40
C ASP A 302 -12.69 -12.42 -5.26
N PHE A 303 -12.32 -12.97 -4.12
CA PHE A 303 -12.51 -14.37 -3.76
C PHE A 303 -13.98 -14.78 -3.80
N HIS A 304 -14.91 -13.92 -3.35
CA HIS A 304 -16.31 -14.31 -3.25
C HIS A 304 -17.03 -14.20 -4.59
N SER A 305 -16.78 -13.13 -5.36
CA SER A 305 -17.46 -12.91 -6.63
C SER A 305 -16.75 -13.53 -7.84
N GLY A 306 -15.47 -13.87 -7.71
CA GLY A 306 -14.65 -14.37 -8.82
C GLY A 306 -14.32 -13.30 -9.87
N ARG A 307 -14.56 -12.02 -9.54
CA ARG A 307 -14.27 -10.85 -10.39
C ARG A 307 -12.86 -10.34 -10.16
N VAL A 308 -12.28 -9.70 -11.15
CA VAL A 308 -10.96 -9.10 -11.06
C VAL A 308 -11.03 -7.58 -11.09
N SER A 309 -10.16 -6.94 -10.30
CA SER A 309 -9.93 -5.50 -10.38
C SER A 309 -8.43 -5.23 -10.48
N SER A 310 -8.05 -4.26 -11.30
CA SER A 310 -6.66 -3.95 -11.60
C SER A 310 -6.38 -2.45 -11.58
N LEU A 311 -5.09 -2.11 -11.46
CA LEU A 311 -4.61 -0.74 -11.60
C LEU A 311 -4.77 -0.21 -13.03
N ASP A 312 -4.94 -1.11 -14.01
CA ASP A 312 -5.03 -0.81 -15.44
C ASP A 312 -6.47 -0.54 -15.89
N GLY A 313 -7.40 -0.29 -14.95
CA GLY A 313 -8.78 0.09 -15.24
C GLY A 313 -9.77 -1.07 -15.32
N ASP A 314 -9.36 -2.30 -14.99
CA ASP A 314 -10.33 -3.38 -14.73
C ASP A 314 -10.99 -3.09 -13.38
N ASP A 315 -12.28 -2.81 -13.35
CA ASP A 315 -13.02 -2.65 -12.09
C ASP A 315 -14.17 -3.64 -12.02
N ASN A 316 -14.00 -4.67 -11.18
CA ASN A 316 -14.96 -5.74 -10.97
C ASN A 316 -15.33 -6.47 -12.28
N SER A 317 -14.35 -6.66 -13.18
CA SER A 317 -14.54 -7.38 -14.44
C SER A 317 -14.84 -8.88 -14.17
N PRO A 318 -15.85 -9.48 -14.83
CA PRO A 318 -16.11 -10.91 -14.73
C PRO A 318 -14.90 -11.74 -15.17
N TYR A 319 -14.57 -12.80 -14.43
CA TYR A 319 -13.45 -13.68 -14.75
C TYR A 319 -13.75 -15.16 -14.48
N CYS A 320 -14.17 -15.50 -13.27
CA CYS A 320 -14.47 -16.89 -12.91
C CYS A 320 -15.64 -16.98 -11.93
N THR A 321 -16.02 -18.21 -11.56
CA THR A 321 -16.97 -18.43 -10.47
C THR A 321 -16.30 -18.23 -9.11
N GLY A 322 -17.02 -17.56 -8.21
CA GLY A 322 -16.63 -17.34 -6.82
C GLY A 322 -16.17 -18.57 -6.06
N PHE A 323 -15.39 -18.34 -5.01
CA PHE A 323 -14.75 -19.37 -4.20
C PHE A 323 -15.54 -19.58 -2.90
N THR A 324 -15.44 -20.80 -2.38
CA THR A 324 -16.03 -21.17 -1.09
C THR A 324 -14.97 -21.13 0.00
N SER A 325 -15.39 -20.97 1.26
CA SER A 325 -14.49 -21.03 2.41
C SER A 325 -13.62 -22.29 2.38
N LYS A 326 -12.35 -22.16 2.75
CA LYS A 326 -11.25 -23.14 2.67
C LYS A 326 -10.74 -23.46 1.27
N ALA A 327 -11.23 -22.81 0.21
CA ALA A 327 -10.63 -22.95 -1.10
C ALA A 327 -9.21 -22.36 -1.14
N VAL A 328 -8.38 -22.95 -2.00
CA VAL A 328 -7.03 -22.49 -2.30
C VAL A 328 -7.04 -21.66 -3.58
N VAL A 329 -6.49 -20.45 -3.48
CA VAL A 329 -6.20 -19.59 -4.63
C VAL A 329 -4.70 -19.60 -4.85
N THR A 330 -4.29 -20.01 -6.05
CA THR A 330 -2.91 -19.82 -6.52
C THR A 330 -2.88 -18.66 -7.48
N VAL A 331 -1.90 -17.77 -7.31
CA VAL A 331 -1.63 -16.66 -8.21
C VAL A 331 -0.30 -16.92 -8.88
N GLN A 332 -0.23 -16.81 -10.20
CA GLN A 332 0.98 -17.07 -10.98
C GLN A 332 1.18 -16.00 -12.06
N ILE A 333 2.41 -15.54 -12.20
CA ILE A 333 2.90 -14.76 -13.33
C ILE A 333 3.81 -15.64 -14.17
N LYS A 334 3.47 -15.82 -15.45
CA LYS A 334 4.32 -16.51 -16.43
C LYS A 334 4.39 -15.65 -17.70
N HIS A 335 5.59 -15.30 -18.14
CA HIS A 335 5.82 -14.46 -19.33
C HIS A 335 5.00 -13.14 -19.34
N GLY A 336 4.90 -12.47 -18.18
CA GLY A 336 4.13 -11.23 -18.06
C GLY A 336 2.60 -11.41 -18.06
N ALA A 337 2.10 -12.64 -18.03
CA ALA A 337 0.68 -12.95 -17.89
C ALA A 337 0.34 -13.43 -16.48
N LEU A 338 -0.63 -12.77 -15.84
CA LEU A 338 -1.21 -13.11 -14.55
C LEU A 338 -2.34 -14.13 -14.74
N SER A 339 -2.26 -15.25 -14.05
CA SER A 339 -3.30 -16.28 -13.99
C SER A 339 -3.64 -16.62 -12.55
N TYR A 340 -4.87 -17.08 -12.33
CA TYR A 340 -5.30 -17.63 -11.06
C TYR A 340 -5.64 -19.12 -11.21
N PHE A 341 -5.48 -19.88 -10.12
CA PHE A 341 -5.94 -21.26 -10.03
C PHE A 341 -6.88 -21.41 -8.84
N LYS A 342 -7.89 -22.26 -9.00
CA LYS A 342 -8.80 -22.68 -7.93
C LYS A 342 -8.55 -24.12 -7.60
N ASN A 343 -8.05 -24.38 -6.39
CA ASN A 343 -7.69 -25.73 -5.94
C ASN A 343 -6.82 -26.48 -6.98
N GLY A 344 -5.82 -25.78 -7.55
CA GLY A 344 -4.92 -26.33 -8.56
C GLY A 344 -5.43 -26.31 -10.01
N ARG A 345 -6.69 -25.95 -10.27
CA ARG A 345 -7.23 -25.82 -11.64
C ARG A 345 -7.00 -24.40 -12.19
N HIS A 346 -6.32 -24.29 -13.33
CA HIS A 346 -6.10 -23.02 -14.05
C HIS A 346 -7.43 -22.41 -14.50
N LEU A 347 -7.61 -21.10 -14.29
CA LEU A 347 -8.85 -20.37 -14.58
C LEU A 347 -8.75 -19.49 -15.84
N GLY A 348 -7.65 -19.57 -16.59
CA GLY A 348 -7.37 -18.68 -17.70
C GLY A 348 -6.49 -17.50 -17.30
N ILE A 349 -6.09 -16.69 -18.29
CA ILE A 349 -5.29 -15.49 -18.07
C ILE A 349 -6.23 -14.37 -17.59
N ALA A 350 -5.94 -13.80 -16.43
CA ALA A 350 -6.68 -12.66 -15.88
C ALA A 350 -6.16 -11.33 -16.44
N LYS A 351 -4.84 -11.22 -16.68
CA LYS A 351 -4.22 -10.02 -17.24
C LYS A 351 -2.94 -10.37 -17.98
N SER A 352 -2.67 -9.67 -19.08
CA SER A 352 -1.42 -9.75 -19.84
C SER A 352 -0.67 -8.43 -19.79
N GLY A 353 0.64 -8.46 -20.05
CA GLY A 353 1.46 -7.25 -20.09
C GLY A 353 1.82 -6.71 -18.71
N LEU A 354 1.90 -7.56 -17.69
CA LEU A 354 2.38 -7.15 -16.38
C LEU A 354 3.83 -6.64 -16.47
N PRO A 355 4.18 -5.59 -15.71
CA PRO A 355 5.52 -5.04 -15.72
C PRO A 355 6.54 -6.06 -15.19
N ASN A 356 7.75 -6.06 -15.77
CA ASN A 356 8.87 -6.87 -15.29
C ASN A 356 9.54 -6.22 -14.07
N ILE A 357 8.78 -6.09 -12.98
CA ILE A 357 9.23 -5.51 -11.71
C ILE A 357 8.82 -6.43 -10.54
N PRO A 358 9.48 -6.32 -9.37
CA PRO A 358 9.07 -7.07 -8.19
C PRO A 358 7.64 -6.74 -7.75
N LEU A 359 6.79 -7.77 -7.65
CA LEU A 359 5.41 -7.66 -7.16
C LEU A 359 5.22 -8.48 -5.89
N TYR A 360 4.45 -7.94 -4.96
CA TYR A 360 4.27 -8.49 -3.62
C TYR A 360 2.88 -9.11 -3.49
N PRO A 361 2.79 -10.38 -3.05
CA PRO A 361 1.52 -10.99 -2.65
C PRO A 361 0.81 -10.13 -1.61
N VAL A 362 -0.50 -9.97 -1.80
CA VAL A 362 -1.32 -9.15 -0.94
C VAL A 362 -2.72 -9.74 -0.78
N MET A 363 -3.24 -9.63 0.44
CA MET A 363 -4.64 -9.83 0.75
C MET A 363 -5.26 -8.52 1.23
N VAL A 364 -6.47 -8.23 0.78
CA VAL A 364 -7.32 -7.13 1.28
C VAL A 364 -8.65 -7.71 1.73
N SER A 365 -9.14 -7.31 2.90
CA SER A 365 -10.47 -7.71 3.35
C SER A 365 -11.11 -6.63 4.23
N TYR A 366 -12.43 -6.53 4.21
CA TYR A 366 -13.18 -5.66 5.12
C TYR A 366 -13.79 -6.42 6.31
N ASN A 367 -13.97 -7.74 6.17
CA ASN A 367 -14.71 -8.56 7.12
C ASN A 367 -13.82 -8.97 8.29
N ARG A 368 -14.45 -9.18 9.45
CA ARG A 368 -13.81 -9.79 10.62
C ARG A 368 -13.75 -11.31 10.46
N GLY A 369 -12.69 -11.93 10.96
CA GLY A 369 -12.56 -13.38 11.09
C GLY A 369 -12.15 -14.09 9.80
N VAL A 370 -11.74 -13.36 8.77
CA VAL A 370 -11.13 -13.95 7.58
C VAL A 370 -9.71 -14.39 7.94
N ARG A 371 -9.42 -15.67 7.75
CA ARG A 371 -8.10 -16.26 7.87
C ARG A 371 -7.54 -16.56 6.48
N VAL A 372 -6.31 -16.13 6.22
CA VAL A 372 -5.58 -16.45 5.01
C VAL A 372 -4.24 -17.03 5.40
N GLU A 373 -3.96 -18.24 4.96
CA GLU A 373 -2.70 -18.94 5.22
C GLU A 373 -1.97 -19.16 3.89
N PHE A 374 -0.67 -18.89 3.88
CA PHE A 374 0.17 -19.40 2.80
C PHE A 374 0.17 -20.92 2.86
N VAL A 375 -0.12 -21.55 1.72
CA VAL A 375 0.01 -22.99 1.55
C VAL A 375 1.12 -23.26 0.57
N ASP A 376 1.81 -24.37 0.79
CA ASP A 376 2.89 -24.83 -0.07
C ASP A 376 2.37 -24.93 -1.52
N ALA A 377 2.85 -24.02 -2.37
CA ALA A 377 2.58 -24.03 -3.80
C ALA A 377 3.52 -25.07 -4.44
N TRP A 378 3.28 -26.35 -4.20
CA TRP A 378 4.06 -27.41 -4.84
C TRP A 378 3.39 -27.78 -6.17
N TYR A 379 3.99 -27.29 -7.25
CA TYR A 379 4.32 -28.15 -8.37
C TYR A 379 5.77 -27.86 -8.77
N GLU A 380 6.65 -28.82 -8.51
CA GLU A 380 7.63 -29.21 -9.52
C GLU A 380 6.88 -29.34 -10.85
N VAL A 381 7.25 -28.54 -11.83
CA VAL A 381 7.30 -29.08 -13.19
C VAL A 381 8.78 -29.16 -13.47
N ALA A 382 9.31 -30.36 -13.26
CA ALA A 382 10.57 -30.78 -13.81
C ALA A 382 10.57 -30.59 -15.33
N LEU A 383 11.74 -30.15 -15.82
CA LEU A 383 12.21 -30.03 -17.21
C LEU A 383 11.71 -28.82 -18.01
#